data_AF-A0A9D2ML00-F1
#
_entry.id   AF-A0A9D2ML00-F1
#
_cell.length_a   1.000
_cell.length_b   1.000
_cell.length_c   1.000
_cell.angle_alpha   90.00
_cell.angle_beta   90.00
_cell.angle_gamma   90.00
#
_symmetry.space_group_name_H-M   'P 1'
#
loop_
_entity.id
_entity.type
_entity.pdbx_description
1 polymer ?
#
loop_
_entity_poly.entity_id
_entity_poly.type
_entity_poly.pdbx_seq_one_letter_code
_entity_poly.pdbx_strand_id
1 'polypeptide(L)'
;MSDYLEAAQVQGFTWGQPEYEFKTESGKHSVKMHFDETAYLVLAMRYKELFRDGGSGGMEDVPYEIDPYLTEINTGAIDKAYMNSRFKKFLKALQDGMETADVLNELHKSFAVLSQEEQKYAHMFLLDVQRGNKPMEDNKTLSDYITEYQAEARNDRIHRFALVIGVDEKQLRDFMNRHVTTGNINEFGLFDKLKNTVDRDIARGYFGRTEGKPIKTFRIPAKIDTILRQFILSGGFDVG
;
A
#
# COMPACT_ATOMS: atom_id res chain seq x y z
N MET A 1 -14.31 16.47 5.33
CA MET A 1 -15.31 15.36 5.38
C MET A 1 -15.30 14.61 6.71
N SER A 2 -14.14 14.47 7.37
CA SER A 2 -14.09 13.85 8.72
C SER A 2 -14.76 14.69 9.81
N ASP A 3 -14.63 16.02 9.75
CA ASP A 3 -15.18 16.92 10.77
C ASP A 3 -16.70 16.77 10.96
N TYR A 4 -17.43 16.46 9.88
CA TYR A 4 -18.87 16.22 9.93
C TYR A 4 -19.21 14.87 10.58
N LEU A 5 -18.40 13.84 10.36
CA LEU A 5 -18.60 12.53 11.01
C LEU A 5 -18.26 12.62 12.49
N GLU A 6 -17.15 13.28 12.85
CA GLU A 6 -16.77 13.52 14.24
C GLU A 6 -17.83 14.35 14.97
N ALA A 7 -18.33 15.43 14.36
CA ALA A 7 -19.42 16.22 14.91
C ALA A 7 -20.72 15.41 15.08
N ALA A 8 -21.04 14.54 14.12
CA ALA A 8 -22.21 13.66 14.21
C ALA A 8 -22.05 12.65 15.36
N GLN A 9 -20.87 12.06 15.54
CA GLN A 9 -20.57 11.13 16.64
C GLN A 9 -20.71 11.82 18.00
N VAL A 10 -20.20 13.04 18.15
CA VAL A 10 -20.39 13.87 19.37
C VAL A 10 -21.88 14.10 19.65
N GLN A 11 -22.69 14.24 18.60
CA GLN A 11 -24.15 14.39 18.69
C GLN A 11 -24.91 13.07 18.88
N GLY A 12 -24.21 11.94 19.09
CA GLY A 12 -24.80 10.65 19.41
C GLY A 12 -24.98 9.70 18.23
N PHE A 13 -24.39 10.01 17.06
CA PHE A 13 -24.34 9.07 15.94
C PHE A 13 -23.45 7.85 16.26
N THR A 14 -23.92 6.67 15.86
CA THR A 14 -23.25 5.38 15.97
C THR A 14 -23.66 4.50 14.79
N TRP A 15 -22.73 3.77 14.19
CA TRP A 15 -23.04 2.89 13.05
C TRP A 15 -23.99 1.73 13.38
N GLY A 16 -24.17 1.40 14.66
CA GLY A 16 -25.08 0.34 15.11
C GLY A 16 -26.57 0.69 15.05
N GLN A 17 -26.93 1.95 14.74
CA GLN A 17 -28.33 2.37 14.63
C GLN A 17 -28.68 2.70 13.17
N PRO A 18 -29.70 2.05 12.58
CA PRO A 18 -30.03 2.21 11.17
C PRO A 18 -30.89 3.45 10.87
N GLU A 19 -31.54 4.03 11.88
CA GLU A 19 -32.45 5.17 11.71
C GLU A 19 -32.41 6.06 12.96
N TYR A 20 -32.43 7.37 12.73
CA TYR A 20 -32.39 8.41 13.75
C TYR A 20 -33.61 9.31 13.62
N GLU A 21 -34.33 9.53 14.72
CA GLU A 21 -35.51 10.41 14.76
C GLU A 21 -35.21 11.70 15.55
N PHE A 22 -35.52 12.84 14.96
CA PHE A 22 -35.31 14.17 15.51
C PHE A 22 -36.65 14.89 15.63
N LYS A 23 -36.82 15.67 16.70
CA LYS A 23 -37.97 16.56 16.86
C LYS A 23 -37.52 17.99 16.66
N THR A 24 -38.10 18.67 15.68
CA THR A 24 -37.92 20.10 15.44
C THR A 24 -39.25 20.83 15.63
N GLU A 25 -39.23 22.16 15.63
CA GLU A 25 -40.45 22.99 15.71
C GLU A 25 -41.42 22.71 14.55
N SER A 26 -40.92 22.17 13.43
CA SER A 26 -41.69 21.81 12.23
C SER A 26 -42.23 20.36 12.24
N GLY A 27 -41.90 19.54 13.25
CA GLY A 27 -42.39 18.17 13.38
C GLY A 27 -41.31 17.13 13.66
N LYS A 28 -41.64 15.85 13.45
CA LYS A 28 -40.71 14.72 13.55
C LYS A 28 -40.03 14.50 12.20
N HIS A 29 -38.71 14.41 12.19
CA HIS A 29 -37.90 14.07 11.03
C HIS A 29 -37.13 12.78 11.32
N SER A 30 -37.09 11.83 10.38
CA SER A 30 -36.21 10.67 10.50
C SER A 30 -35.16 10.64 9.39
N VAL A 31 -33.97 10.19 9.74
CA VAL A 31 -32.85 9.97 8.82
C VAL A 31 -32.49 8.49 8.88
N LYS A 32 -32.59 7.82 7.74
CA LYS A 32 -32.22 6.42 7.60
C LYS A 32 -30.84 6.29 6.97
N MET A 33 -29.98 5.47 7.58
CA MET A 33 -28.67 5.17 7.02
C MET A 33 -28.81 4.18 5.87
N HIS A 34 -28.28 4.55 4.71
CA HIS A 34 -28.33 3.73 3.49
C HIS A 34 -27.09 2.85 3.31
N PHE A 35 -26.06 3.06 4.12
CA PHE A 35 -24.82 2.30 4.12
C PHE A 35 -24.33 2.14 5.57
N ASP A 36 -23.57 1.08 5.81
CA ASP A 36 -22.98 0.75 7.10
C ASP A 36 -21.55 1.29 7.23
N GLU A 37 -20.95 1.09 8.41
CA GLU A 37 -19.57 1.48 8.68
C GLU A 37 -18.62 0.88 7.65
N THR A 38 -18.72 -0.41 7.38
CA THR A 38 -17.84 -1.10 6.42
C THR A 38 -17.90 -0.47 5.04
N ALA A 39 -19.11 -0.19 4.52
CA ALA A 39 -19.27 0.47 3.23
C ALA A 39 -18.63 1.87 3.20
N TYR A 40 -18.79 2.64 4.29
CA TYR A 40 -18.12 3.94 4.43
C TYR A 40 -16.60 3.83 4.42
N LEU A 41 -16.03 2.90 5.19
CA LEU A 41 -14.57 2.71 5.27
C LEU A 41 -13.97 2.24 3.94
N VAL A 42 -14.65 1.35 3.22
CA VAL A 42 -14.24 0.94 1.86
C VAL A 42 -14.19 2.15 0.94
N LEU A 43 -15.24 2.98 0.92
CA LEU A 43 -15.29 4.18 0.08
C LEU A 43 -14.21 5.19 0.46
N ALA A 44 -13.99 5.41 1.76
CA ALA A 44 -12.92 6.28 2.27
C ALA A 44 -11.53 5.79 1.82
N MET A 45 -11.28 4.48 1.88
CA MET A 45 -10.02 3.87 1.41
C MET A 45 -9.83 4.05 -0.10
N ARG A 46 -10.86 3.79 -0.92
CA ARG A 46 -10.78 4.01 -2.39
C ARG A 46 -10.55 5.48 -2.72
N TYR A 47 -11.25 6.38 -2.03
CA TYR A 47 -11.07 7.81 -2.21
C TYR A 47 -9.63 8.23 -1.91
N LYS A 48 -9.04 7.75 -0.80
CA LYS A 48 -7.63 8.00 -0.46
C LYS A 48 -6.66 7.51 -1.54
N GLU A 49 -6.98 6.41 -2.22
CA GLU A 49 -6.13 5.86 -3.28
C GLU A 49 -6.14 6.69 -4.56
N LEU A 50 -7.22 7.42 -4.86
CA LEU A 50 -7.30 8.30 -6.05
C LEU A 50 -6.17 9.34 -6.09
N PHE A 51 -5.66 9.74 -4.93
CA PHE A 51 -4.63 10.79 -4.81
C PHE A 51 -3.21 10.24 -4.60
N ARG A 52 -3.01 8.90 -4.58
CA ARG A 52 -1.67 8.29 -4.41
C ARG A 52 -0.91 8.12 -5.73
N ASP A 53 -1.60 8.05 -6.87
CA ASP A 53 -0.98 8.05 -8.20
C ASP A 53 -0.58 9.47 -8.61
N GLY A 54 0.44 10.01 -7.93
CA GLY A 54 1.14 11.24 -8.29
C GLY A 54 2.04 11.07 -9.52
N GLY A 55 1.50 10.51 -10.60
CA GLY A 55 2.14 10.54 -11.91
C GLY A 55 2.11 11.97 -12.45
N SER A 56 3.28 12.56 -12.64
CA SER A 56 3.54 13.82 -13.34
C SER A 56 2.70 13.97 -14.63
N GLY A 57 1.50 14.51 -14.49
CA GLY A 57 0.60 14.94 -15.56
C GLY A 57 -0.32 15.96 -14.92
N GLY A 58 -0.19 17.22 -15.35
CA GLY A 58 -0.85 18.36 -14.74
C GLY A 58 -2.27 18.05 -14.31
N MET A 59 -2.54 18.29 -13.03
CA MET A 59 -3.89 18.37 -12.50
C MET A 59 -4.56 19.53 -13.26
N GLU A 60 -5.15 19.23 -14.41
CA GLU A 60 -6.13 20.12 -15.03
C GLU A 60 -7.16 20.39 -13.95
N ASP A 61 -7.32 21.68 -13.67
CA ASP A 61 -8.22 22.27 -12.68
C ASP A 61 -9.48 21.43 -12.49
N VAL A 62 -9.50 20.62 -11.42
CA VAL A 62 -10.71 19.90 -11.04
C VAL A 62 -11.69 20.99 -10.60
N PRO A 63 -12.92 21.09 -11.17
CA PRO A 63 -13.81 22.24 -10.96
C PRO A 63 -14.28 22.46 -9.51
N TYR A 64 -13.96 21.53 -8.62
CA TYR A 64 -14.35 21.55 -7.21
C TYR A 64 -13.11 21.36 -6.34
N GLU A 65 -12.99 22.16 -5.28
CA GLU A 65 -12.01 21.93 -4.20
C GLU A 65 -12.34 20.62 -3.50
N ILE A 66 -11.67 19.55 -3.91
CA ILE A 66 -11.78 18.23 -3.30
C ILE A 66 -10.65 18.12 -2.28
N ASP A 67 -10.99 18.09 -0.98
CA ASP A 67 -10.02 17.92 0.09
C ASP A 67 -9.42 16.49 0.04
N PRO A 68 -8.13 16.34 -0.27
CA PRO A 68 -7.48 15.03 -0.36
C PRO A 68 -7.20 14.42 1.03
N TYR A 69 -7.34 15.19 2.11
CA TYR A 69 -7.11 14.72 3.48
C TYR A 69 -8.43 14.35 4.15
N LEU A 70 -8.75 13.06 4.11
CA LEU A 70 -9.54 12.47 5.19
C LEU A 70 -8.62 12.49 6.42
N THR A 71 -8.94 13.25 7.49
CA THR A 71 -8.25 13.09 8.78
C THR A 71 -8.31 11.60 9.15
N GLU A 72 -7.31 11.11 9.89
CA GLU A 72 -7.11 9.69 10.19
C GLU A 72 -8.37 9.04 10.79
N ILE A 73 -9.27 8.58 9.92
CA ILE A 73 -10.38 7.74 10.34
C ILE A 73 -9.70 6.51 10.90
N ASN A 74 -9.93 6.22 12.18
CA ASN A 74 -9.39 5.07 12.92
C ASN A 74 -10.08 3.76 12.45
N THR A 75 -10.18 3.61 11.13
CA THR A 75 -10.65 2.49 10.30
C THR A 75 -9.96 1.17 10.64
N GLY A 76 -8.76 1.22 11.21
CA GLY A 76 -7.86 0.07 11.25
C GLY A 76 -8.16 -0.96 12.34
N ALA A 77 -8.83 -0.61 13.44
CA ALA A 77 -8.90 -1.50 14.62
C ALA A 77 -10.04 -2.53 14.55
N ILE A 78 -11.25 -2.09 14.16
CA ILE A 78 -12.45 -2.93 14.15
C ILE A 78 -12.40 -3.93 12.98
N ASP A 79 -11.96 -3.48 11.80
CA ASP A 79 -11.89 -4.32 10.59
C ASP A 79 -10.77 -5.37 10.64
N LYS A 80 -9.64 -5.09 11.29
CA LYS A 80 -8.55 -6.08 11.46
C LYS A 80 -8.98 -7.25 12.34
N ALA A 81 -9.74 -7.01 13.41
CA ALA A 81 -10.23 -8.07 14.28
C ALA A 81 -11.24 -8.98 13.53
N TYR A 82 -12.16 -8.37 12.77
CA TYR A 82 -13.12 -9.10 11.95
C TYR A 82 -12.43 -9.93 10.86
N MET A 83 -11.55 -9.31 10.07
CA MET A 83 -10.76 -9.96 9.02
C MET A 83 -9.92 -11.12 9.58
N ASN A 84 -9.25 -10.90 10.71
CA ASN A 84 -8.46 -11.94 11.37
C ASN A 84 -9.34 -13.09 11.90
N SER A 85 -10.57 -12.81 12.33
CA SER A 85 -11.51 -13.86 12.75
C SER A 85 -11.93 -14.76 11.57
N ARG A 86 -12.16 -14.19 10.38
CA ARG A 86 -12.46 -14.94 9.14
C ARG A 86 -11.24 -15.72 8.68
N PHE A 87 -10.06 -15.12 8.77
CA PHE A 87 -8.80 -15.79 8.49
C PHE A 87 -8.58 -17.02 9.39
N LYS A 88 -8.76 -16.89 10.71
CA LYS A 88 -8.66 -18.03 11.64
C LYS A 88 -9.67 -19.14 11.33
N LYS A 89 -10.90 -18.80 10.96
CA LYS A 89 -11.91 -19.78 10.51
C LYS A 89 -11.47 -20.50 9.24
N PHE A 90 -10.91 -19.78 8.28
CA PHE A 90 -10.39 -20.35 7.04
C PHE A 90 -9.24 -21.33 7.31
N LEU A 91 -8.27 -20.94 8.14
CA LEU A 91 -7.15 -21.80 8.52
C LEU A 91 -7.64 -23.10 9.16
N LYS A 92 -8.59 -23.01 10.10
CA LYS A 92 -9.17 -24.18 10.75
C LYS A 92 -9.88 -25.10 9.76
N ALA A 93 -10.70 -24.54 8.86
CA ALA A 93 -11.39 -25.33 7.84
C ALA A 93 -10.39 -26.06 6.91
N LEU A 94 -9.28 -25.41 6.57
CA LEU A 94 -8.24 -26.00 5.73
C LEU A 94 -7.46 -27.12 6.44
N GLN A 95 -7.13 -26.93 7.73
CA GLN A 95 -6.49 -27.96 8.57
C GLN A 95 -7.40 -29.20 8.76
N ASP A 96 -8.69 -28.95 8.97
CA ASP A 96 -9.70 -30.00 9.17
C ASP A 96 -10.11 -30.69 7.85
N GLY A 97 -9.54 -30.28 6.71
CA GLY A 97 -9.85 -30.84 5.38
C GLY A 97 -11.28 -30.58 4.92
N MET A 98 -11.93 -29.55 5.45
CA MET A 98 -13.30 -29.18 5.11
C MET A 98 -13.36 -28.39 3.80
N GLU A 99 -14.56 -28.26 3.24
CA GLU A 99 -14.79 -27.33 2.14
C GLU A 99 -14.54 -25.89 2.61
N THR A 100 -13.60 -25.20 1.95
CA THR A 100 -13.20 -23.83 2.34
C THR A 100 -13.82 -22.74 1.48
N ALA A 101 -14.60 -23.09 0.44
CA ALA A 101 -15.04 -22.15 -0.59
C ALA A 101 -15.82 -20.96 -0.01
N ASP A 102 -16.79 -21.22 0.86
CA ASP A 102 -17.61 -20.17 1.48
C ASP A 102 -16.80 -19.30 2.44
N VAL A 103 -15.97 -19.92 3.28
CA VAL A 103 -15.14 -19.19 4.26
C VAL A 103 -14.08 -18.34 3.57
N LEU A 104 -13.52 -18.84 2.46
CA LEU A 104 -12.61 -18.09 1.60
C LEU A 104 -13.30 -16.91 0.94
N ASN A 105 -14.52 -17.07 0.45
CA ASN A 105 -15.30 -15.99 -0.15
C ASN A 105 -15.61 -14.89 0.89
N GLU A 106 -15.98 -15.26 2.11
CA GLU A 106 -16.13 -14.29 3.21
C GLU A 106 -14.83 -13.56 3.54
N LEU A 107 -13.70 -14.28 3.55
CA LEU A 107 -12.38 -13.68 3.76
C LEU A 107 -12.02 -12.70 2.64
N HIS A 108 -12.24 -13.06 1.38
CA HIS A 108 -12.02 -12.17 0.23
C HIS A 108 -12.86 -10.89 0.32
N LYS A 109 -14.13 -10.97 0.74
CA LYS A 109 -14.97 -9.78 0.96
C LYS A 109 -14.37 -8.85 2.00
N SER A 110 -13.76 -9.40 3.04
CA SER A 110 -13.11 -8.58 4.07
C SER A 110 -11.87 -7.83 3.55
N PHE A 111 -11.27 -8.22 2.43
CA PHE A 111 -10.12 -7.51 1.85
C PHE A 111 -10.48 -6.15 1.28
N ALA A 112 -11.76 -5.85 1.05
CA ALA A 112 -12.21 -4.56 0.52
C ALA A 112 -11.74 -3.36 1.37
N VAL A 113 -11.48 -3.57 2.66
CA VAL A 113 -10.99 -2.55 3.61
C VAL A 113 -9.46 -2.37 3.56
N LEU A 114 -8.73 -3.28 2.89
CA LEU A 114 -7.29 -3.16 2.65
C LEU A 114 -7.00 -2.22 1.48
N SER A 115 -5.81 -1.61 1.49
CA SER A 115 -5.29 -0.91 0.32
C SER A 115 -5.04 -1.88 -0.85
N GLN A 116 -5.04 -1.39 -2.08
CA GLN A 116 -4.77 -2.19 -3.30
C GLN A 116 -3.44 -2.96 -3.20
N GLU A 117 -2.42 -2.33 -2.65
CA GLU A 117 -1.13 -2.99 -2.43
C GLU A 117 -1.25 -4.15 -1.42
N GLU A 118 -1.90 -3.93 -0.29
CA GLU A 118 -2.15 -4.98 0.70
C GLU A 118 -3.03 -6.11 0.14
N GLN A 119 -4.06 -5.79 -0.65
CA GLN A 119 -4.90 -6.79 -1.32
C GLN A 119 -4.10 -7.69 -2.25
N LYS A 120 -3.19 -7.12 -3.04
CA LYS A 120 -2.29 -7.88 -3.91
C LYS A 120 -1.52 -8.93 -3.11
N TYR A 121 -0.91 -8.53 -1.99
CA TYR A 121 -0.12 -9.45 -1.16
C TYR A 121 -0.99 -10.42 -0.36
N ALA A 122 -2.17 -9.99 0.09
CA ALA A 122 -3.15 -10.87 0.73
C ALA A 122 -3.58 -12.00 -0.22
N HIS A 123 -3.85 -11.69 -1.49
CA HIS A 123 -4.17 -12.69 -2.51
C HIS A 123 -2.98 -13.63 -2.79
N MET A 124 -1.75 -13.11 -2.90
CA MET A 124 -0.55 -13.94 -3.07
C MET A 124 -0.38 -14.93 -1.93
N PHE A 125 -0.49 -14.44 -0.70
CA PHE A 125 -0.43 -15.27 0.50
C PHE A 125 -1.50 -16.38 0.50
N LEU A 126 -2.76 -16.06 0.17
CA LEU A 126 -3.82 -17.07 0.12
C LEU A 126 -3.56 -18.14 -0.94
N LEU A 127 -3.05 -17.77 -2.13
CA LEU A 127 -2.69 -18.72 -3.17
C LEU A 127 -1.58 -19.67 -2.71
N ASP A 128 -0.56 -19.15 -2.02
CA ASP A 128 0.53 -19.98 -1.52
C ASP A 128 0.07 -20.91 -0.40
N VAL A 129 -0.84 -20.46 0.46
CA VAL A 129 -1.49 -21.31 1.46
C VAL A 129 -2.29 -22.44 0.81
N GLN A 130 -3.12 -22.13 -0.20
CA GLN A 130 -3.91 -23.14 -0.91
C GLN A 130 -3.05 -24.17 -1.65
N ARG A 131 -1.86 -23.76 -2.12
CA ARG A 131 -0.88 -24.63 -2.78
C ARG A 131 -0.03 -25.44 -1.80
N GLY A 132 -0.11 -25.16 -0.50
CA GLY A 132 0.75 -25.77 0.52
C GLY A 132 2.19 -25.24 0.52
N ASN A 133 2.44 -24.09 -0.10
CA ASN A 133 3.77 -23.49 -0.21
C ASN A 133 4.16 -22.66 1.02
N LYS A 134 3.19 -22.20 1.82
CA LYS A 134 3.43 -21.38 3.02
C LYS A 134 2.94 -22.14 4.26
N PRO A 135 3.83 -22.46 5.23
CA PRO A 135 3.42 -23.05 6.49
C PRO A 135 2.64 -22.03 7.33
N MET A 136 1.61 -22.51 8.02
CA MET A 136 0.78 -21.71 8.91
C MET A 136 1.40 -21.67 10.30
N GLU A 137 1.40 -20.50 10.92
CA GLU A 137 1.88 -20.26 12.27
C GLU A 137 0.71 -19.75 13.11
N ASP A 138 0.37 -20.48 14.17
CA ASP A 138 -0.86 -20.24 14.96
C ASP A 138 -0.90 -18.88 15.66
N ASN A 139 0.26 -18.22 15.83
CA ASN A 139 0.40 -16.93 16.48
C ASN A 139 0.40 -15.74 15.52
N LYS A 140 0.37 -15.96 14.19
CA LYS A 140 0.37 -14.89 13.20
C LYS A 140 -1.03 -14.51 12.75
N THR A 141 -1.24 -13.21 12.59
CA THR A 141 -2.45 -12.64 11.98
C THR A 141 -2.29 -12.53 10.47
N LEU A 142 -3.40 -12.35 9.75
CA LEU A 142 -3.34 -12.07 8.32
C LEU A 142 -2.48 -10.83 8.02
N SER A 143 -2.54 -9.80 8.87
CA SER A 143 -1.74 -8.58 8.70
C SER A 143 -0.24 -8.85 8.82
N ASP A 144 0.18 -9.78 9.69
CA ASP A 144 1.59 -10.17 9.80
C ASP A 144 2.06 -10.82 8.49
N TYR A 145 1.26 -11.72 7.92
CA TYR A 145 1.57 -12.34 6.62
C TYR A 145 1.62 -11.33 5.48
N ILE A 146 0.66 -10.39 5.41
CA ILE A 146 0.69 -9.33 4.40
C ILE A 146 1.97 -8.50 4.53
N THR A 147 2.37 -8.17 5.76
CA THR A 147 3.59 -7.40 6.04
C THR A 147 4.85 -8.15 5.63
N GLU A 148 4.91 -9.46 5.87
CA GLU A 148 6.02 -10.32 5.41
C GLU A 148 6.13 -10.31 3.88
N TYR A 149 5.03 -10.57 3.17
CA TYR A 149 5.02 -10.57 1.71
C TYR A 149 5.39 -9.20 1.13
N GLN A 150 4.94 -8.11 1.75
CA GLN A 150 5.35 -6.75 1.39
C GLN A 150 6.85 -6.54 1.58
N ALA A 151 7.39 -6.98 2.72
CA ALA A 151 8.81 -6.84 3.04
C ALA A 151 9.67 -7.68 2.09
N GLU A 152 9.30 -8.93 1.82
CA GLU A 152 9.94 -9.82 0.85
C GLU A 152 9.94 -9.19 -0.54
N ALA A 153 8.79 -8.76 -1.05
CA ALA A 153 8.69 -8.13 -2.36
C ALA A 153 9.48 -6.80 -2.46
N ARG A 154 9.54 -6.01 -1.38
CA ARG A 154 10.40 -4.82 -1.31
C ARG A 154 11.89 -5.22 -1.36
N ASN A 155 12.27 -6.22 -0.59
CA ASN A 155 13.65 -6.71 -0.54
C ASN A 155 14.12 -7.28 -1.89
N ASP A 156 13.25 -8.00 -2.58
CA ASP A 156 13.53 -8.54 -3.91
C ASP A 156 13.65 -7.45 -4.97
N ARG A 157 12.82 -6.40 -4.90
CA ARG A 157 12.93 -5.23 -5.78
C ARG A 157 14.27 -4.52 -5.58
N ILE A 158 14.66 -4.29 -4.31
CA ILE A 158 15.95 -3.67 -3.99
C ILE A 158 17.11 -4.54 -4.48
N HIS A 159 17.04 -5.85 -4.27
CA HIS A 159 18.06 -6.80 -4.71
C HIS A 159 18.21 -6.80 -6.25
N ARG A 160 17.09 -6.96 -6.99
CA ARG A 160 17.10 -6.93 -8.46
C ARG A 160 17.63 -5.61 -8.99
N PHE A 161 17.22 -4.48 -8.41
CA PHE A 161 17.75 -3.17 -8.77
C PHE A 161 19.25 -3.06 -8.53
N ALA A 162 19.72 -3.50 -7.37
CA ALA A 162 21.14 -3.49 -7.02
C ALA A 162 21.98 -4.29 -8.02
N LEU A 163 21.52 -5.49 -8.40
CA LEU A 163 22.18 -6.33 -9.39
C LEU A 163 22.22 -5.70 -10.78
N VAL A 164 21.10 -5.16 -11.24
CA VAL A 164 20.96 -4.66 -12.62
C VAL A 164 21.70 -3.33 -12.82
N ILE A 165 21.70 -2.47 -11.80
CA ILE A 165 22.39 -1.17 -11.85
C ILE A 165 23.84 -1.28 -11.39
N GLY A 166 24.17 -2.27 -10.57
CA GLY A 166 25.50 -2.43 -9.96
C GLY A 166 25.73 -1.52 -8.77
N VAL A 167 24.68 -1.12 -8.04
CA VAL A 167 24.81 -0.31 -6.81
C VAL A 167 25.01 -1.21 -5.60
N ASP A 168 25.77 -0.76 -4.60
CA ASP A 168 25.94 -1.49 -3.35
C ASP A 168 24.58 -1.72 -2.66
N GLU A 169 24.17 -2.98 -2.60
CA GLU A 169 22.83 -3.37 -2.15
C GLU A 169 22.60 -2.99 -0.68
N LYS A 170 23.60 -3.20 0.18
CA LYS A 170 23.47 -2.91 1.62
C LYS A 170 23.24 -1.42 1.83
N GLN A 171 24.04 -0.58 1.19
CA GLN A 171 23.89 0.87 1.27
C GLN A 171 22.57 1.32 0.64
N LEU A 172 22.11 0.71 -0.45
CA LEU A 172 20.81 1.00 -1.02
C LEU A 172 19.68 0.66 -0.02
N ARG A 173 19.72 -0.51 0.63
CA ARG A 173 18.75 -0.89 1.67
C ARG A 173 18.73 0.12 2.83
N ASP A 174 19.91 0.45 3.35
CA ASP A 174 20.05 1.44 4.43
C ASP A 174 19.53 2.82 4.02
N PHE A 175 19.66 3.17 2.74
CA PHE A 175 19.18 4.44 2.20
C PHE A 175 17.65 4.45 2.05
N MET A 176 17.06 3.37 1.53
CA MET A 176 15.61 3.20 1.38
C MET A 176 14.90 3.24 2.73
N ASN A 177 15.50 2.66 3.77
CA ASN A 177 14.95 2.64 5.13
C ASN A 177 14.91 4.02 5.80
N ARG A 178 15.61 5.03 5.26
CA ARG A 178 15.60 6.40 5.80
C ARG A 178 14.41 7.23 5.34
N HIS A 179 13.60 6.73 4.41
CA HIS A 179 12.41 7.44 3.88
C HIS A 179 12.71 8.88 3.46
N VAL A 180 13.78 9.06 2.69
CA VAL A 180 14.20 10.38 2.20
C VAL A 180 13.19 10.97 1.22
N THR A 181 13.15 12.29 1.16
CA THR A 181 12.32 13.10 0.25
C THR A 181 13.20 13.81 -0.77
N THR A 182 12.59 14.44 -1.78
CA THR A 182 13.30 15.29 -2.74
C THR A 182 14.13 16.39 -2.07
N GLY A 183 13.67 16.91 -0.94
CA GLY A 183 14.34 17.98 -0.19
C GLY A 183 15.55 17.53 0.60
N ASN A 184 15.55 16.29 1.14
CA ASN A 184 16.59 15.83 2.06
C ASN A 184 17.46 14.67 1.52
N ILE A 185 17.15 14.13 0.33
CA ILE A 185 17.85 12.97 -0.25
C ILE A 185 19.36 13.13 -0.30
N ASN A 186 19.90 14.34 -0.52
CA ASN A 186 21.34 14.58 -0.54
C ASN A 186 21.86 15.34 0.69
N GLU A 187 21.13 15.34 1.80
CA GLU A 187 21.67 15.87 3.05
C GLU A 187 22.97 15.16 3.42
N PHE A 188 23.97 15.94 3.83
CA PHE A 188 25.31 15.45 4.18
C PHE A 188 26.02 14.65 3.08
N GLY A 189 25.63 14.83 1.80
CA GLY A 189 26.20 14.13 0.65
C GLY A 189 25.91 12.62 0.64
N LEU A 190 24.87 12.17 1.34
CA LEU A 190 24.54 10.75 1.46
C LEU A 190 24.22 10.12 0.10
N PHE A 191 23.44 10.81 -0.74
CA PHE A 191 23.09 10.30 -2.06
C PHE A 191 24.31 10.21 -2.96
N ASP A 192 25.22 11.20 -2.90
CA ASP A 192 26.47 11.15 -3.66
C ASP A 192 27.37 9.99 -3.22
N LYS A 193 27.41 9.66 -1.91
CA LYS A 193 28.11 8.46 -1.41
C LYS A 193 27.53 7.17 -2.00
N LEU A 194 26.20 7.02 -2.00
CA LEU A 194 25.54 5.86 -2.60
C LEU A 194 25.80 5.79 -4.11
N LYS A 195 25.69 6.91 -4.83
CA LYS A 195 25.96 6.98 -6.27
C LYS A 195 27.40 6.57 -6.61
N ASN A 196 28.36 6.85 -5.73
CA ASN A 196 29.75 6.46 -5.92
C ASN A 196 30.00 4.96 -5.77
N THR A 197 29.05 4.18 -5.24
CA THR A 197 29.18 2.72 -5.15
C THR A 197 28.74 1.99 -6.41
N VAL A 198 28.18 2.72 -7.38
CA VAL A 198 27.66 2.14 -8.62
C VAL A 198 28.78 1.71 -9.55
N ASP A 199 28.78 0.42 -9.93
CA ASP A 199 29.58 -0.11 -11.02
C ASP A 199 29.10 0.46 -12.36
N ARG A 200 29.94 1.31 -12.96
CA ARG A 200 29.62 2.03 -14.19
C ARG A 200 29.57 1.14 -15.42
N ASP A 201 30.23 -0.02 -15.40
CA ASP A 201 30.22 -0.96 -16.51
C ASP A 201 28.94 -1.81 -16.49
N ILE A 202 28.50 -2.25 -15.31
CA ILE A 202 27.19 -2.90 -15.13
C ILE A 202 26.05 -1.95 -15.54
N ALA A 203 26.05 -0.73 -15.00
CA ALA A 203 25.05 0.28 -15.34
C ALA A 203 25.02 0.59 -16.85
N ARG A 204 26.19 0.68 -17.51
CA ARG A 204 26.28 0.87 -18.96
C ARG A 204 25.65 -0.30 -19.72
N GLY A 205 25.90 -1.53 -19.28
CA GLY A 205 25.30 -2.73 -19.86
C GLY A 205 23.78 -2.76 -19.73
N TYR A 206 23.23 -2.32 -18.59
CA TYR A 206 21.78 -2.17 -18.41
C TYR A 206 21.20 -1.12 -19.35
N PHE A 207 21.70 0.12 -19.33
CA PHE A 207 21.17 1.19 -20.18
C PHE A 207 21.32 0.88 -21.68
N GLY A 208 22.40 0.20 -22.07
CA GLY A 208 22.59 -0.24 -23.45
C GLY A 208 21.54 -1.25 -23.92
N ARG A 209 21.14 -2.17 -23.02
CA ARG A 209 20.07 -3.14 -23.30
C ARG A 209 18.70 -2.48 -23.35
N THR A 210 18.38 -1.61 -22.39
CA THR A 210 17.07 -0.96 -22.31
C THR A 210 16.83 0.07 -23.42
N GLU A 211 17.87 0.78 -23.88
CA GLU A 211 17.76 1.75 -24.97
C GLU A 211 18.02 1.14 -26.37
N GLY A 212 18.41 -0.14 -26.42
CA GLY A 212 18.75 -0.86 -27.66
C GLY A 212 19.95 -0.27 -28.43
N LYS A 213 20.75 0.60 -27.78
CA LYS A 213 21.87 1.32 -28.39
C LYS A 213 23.01 1.51 -27.39
N PRO A 214 24.27 1.50 -27.82
CA PRO A 214 25.40 1.75 -26.94
C PRO A 214 25.35 3.18 -26.37
N ILE A 215 25.52 3.28 -25.06
CA ILE A 215 25.48 4.55 -24.34
C ILE A 215 26.88 5.17 -24.28
N LYS A 216 26.98 6.44 -24.67
CA LYS A 216 28.24 7.21 -24.57
C LYS A 216 28.67 7.32 -23.11
N THR A 217 29.94 7.06 -22.82
CA THR A 217 30.51 7.00 -21.45
C THR A 217 30.19 8.21 -20.59
N PHE A 218 30.22 9.42 -21.17
CA PHE A 218 29.94 10.67 -20.43
C PHE A 218 28.46 10.83 -20.01
N ARG A 219 27.51 10.09 -20.61
CA ARG A 219 26.09 10.13 -20.23
C ARG A 219 25.74 9.19 -19.08
N ILE A 220 26.61 8.22 -18.78
CA ILE A 220 26.37 7.21 -17.76
C ILE A 220 26.15 7.83 -16.36
N PRO A 221 26.98 8.77 -15.88
CA PRO A 221 26.78 9.35 -14.55
C PRO A 221 25.42 10.03 -14.38
N ALA A 222 24.96 10.78 -15.39
CA ALA A 222 23.67 11.47 -15.36
C ALA A 222 22.48 10.48 -15.35
N LYS A 223 22.59 9.37 -16.09
CA LYS A 223 21.57 8.32 -16.10
C LYS A 223 21.51 7.57 -14.78
N ILE A 224 22.66 7.25 -14.17
CA ILE A 224 22.74 6.66 -12.83
C ILE A 224 22.04 7.58 -11.82
N ASP A 225 22.37 8.88 -11.82
CA ASP A 225 21.75 9.85 -10.91
C ASP A 225 20.22 9.84 -11.02
N THR A 226 19.71 9.89 -12.26
CA THR A 226 18.28 9.94 -12.54
C THR A 226 17.56 8.68 -12.07
N ILE A 227 18.05 7.50 -12.48
CA ILE A 227 17.35 6.24 -12.17
C ILE A 227 17.42 5.90 -10.68
N LEU A 228 18.56 6.17 -10.03
CA LEU A 228 18.75 5.89 -8.61
C LEU A 228 17.84 6.80 -7.77
N ARG A 229 17.77 8.09 -8.12
CA ARG A 229 16.87 9.05 -7.49
C ARG A 229 15.40 8.67 -7.67
N GLN A 230 15.01 8.30 -8.90
CA GLN A 230 13.66 7.87 -9.19
C GLN A 230 13.29 6.61 -8.40
N PHE A 231 14.18 5.63 -8.34
CA PHE A 231 13.95 4.39 -7.59
C PHE A 231 13.75 4.67 -6.11
N ILE A 232 14.60 5.51 -5.51
CA ILE A 232 14.50 5.83 -4.09
C ILE A 232 13.23 6.60 -3.76
N LEU A 233 12.92 7.66 -4.52
CA LEU A 233 11.79 8.55 -4.23
C LEU A 233 10.43 7.91 -4.49
N SER A 234 10.36 6.91 -5.37
CA SER A 234 9.14 6.14 -5.63
C SER A 234 8.91 4.99 -4.65
N GLY A 235 9.84 4.73 -3.72
CA GLY A 235 9.79 3.55 -2.84
C GLY A 235 10.17 2.24 -3.55
N GLY A 236 10.78 2.33 -4.73
CA GLY A 236 11.25 1.22 -5.55
C GLY A 236 10.27 0.80 -6.64
N PHE A 237 10.80 0.41 -7.80
CA PHE A 237 10.04 -0.13 -8.93
C PHE A 237 10.74 -1.35 -9.52
N ASP A 238 10.01 -2.16 -10.27
CA ASP A 238 10.59 -3.33 -10.94
C ASP A 238 11.48 -2.91 -12.12
N VAL A 239 12.72 -3.40 -12.12
CA VAL A 239 13.63 -3.32 -13.27
C VAL A 239 13.61 -4.64 -14.03
N GLY A 240 13.55 -4.56 -15.35
CA GLY A 240 13.52 -5.70 -16.29
C GLY A 240 14.74 -5.78 -17.17
#